data_AF-A0AAV1BD38-F1
#
_entry.id   AF-A0AAV1BD38-F1
#
_cell.length_a   1.000
_cell.length_b   1.000
_cell.length_c   1.000
_cell.angle_alpha   90.00
_cell.angle_beta   90.00
_cell.angle_gamma   90.00
#
_symmetry.space_group_name_H-M   'P 1'
#
loop_
_entity.id
_entity.type
_entity.pdbx_description
1 polymer ?
#
loop_
_entity_poly.entity_id
_entity_poly.type
_entity_poly.pdbx_seq_one_letter_code
_entity_poly.pdbx_strand_id
1 'polypeptide(L)'
;MEWDEDVFGLEYDLDLFNIVAVPDFNMGAMENKSLNIFNSKLVLASPETASDADYAAILGVIGHEYFHNWTGNRVTCRDWFQLSLKEGLTVFRDQEFSSDMGSRTVKRIGDVSKLRNYQFPQDAGPMAHPVRPHSYIKMDNFYTVTVCSCGAEVVRMYKTLLGSQGFRKGMDLYFKRHDGQAVTCEDFYAAMRDANDADFANFLSWYSQAGTPVVKVNTSYNAEGHTFSLKISQEIPPTPGQSVKEPTLIPIAVGLLDSNGKDIPLSSIYHNGALEPVSSSGQSVSTTVLRVTKKEEEFVFTDIFEKPVPSLLRGYSAPIRLQSDLTEDDLFFLLANDSDEFNRWEAGQILARKLMLNLVDDFQNNKPLVLNSNFVGGFKRILTDSSLDKEFVAKAITLPGEGEIMDLMEVADPDAVHTVRSFIRKQLASELKSEFLSTVENNKSSGEYVFDHSNMSRRALKNVALAYLASLEDQEFTDLALQEYKTATNMTEQFAALASIAQNPGKIRDDVLADFYEKWQNDYLVVNKWFALQAVSDIPGFCGSPVNFHAKDGSGYEFLGDIVLQLDKINPQVASRMVSAFSRWKRYDETRQKLAKAQLEKILSSNGLSENVFEIASKSLAA
;
A
#
# COMPACT_ATOMS: atom_id res chain seq x y z
N MET A 1 3.69 18.77 -16.02
CA MET A 1 4.25 19.17 -17.34
C MET A 1 5.76 19.06 -17.27
N GLU A 2 6.44 20.02 -16.66
CA GLU A 2 7.92 20.07 -16.53
C GLU A 2 8.56 18.73 -16.11
N TRP A 3 8.08 18.07 -15.06
CA TRP A 3 8.64 16.76 -14.66
C TRP A 3 8.58 15.68 -15.75
N ASP A 4 7.53 15.64 -16.58
CA ASP A 4 7.43 14.65 -17.66
C ASP A 4 8.39 14.97 -18.81
N GLU A 5 8.69 16.26 -19.02
CA GLU A 5 9.72 16.74 -19.95
C GLU A 5 11.11 16.36 -19.43
N ASP A 6 11.41 16.63 -18.17
CA ASP A 6 12.71 16.35 -17.57
C ASP A 6 13.01 14.85 -17.46
N VAL A 7 12.03 14.05 -17.02
CA VAL A 7 12.24 12.63 -16.72
C VAL A 7 12.00 11.75 -17.94
N PHE A 8 10.94 12.01 -18.70
CA PHE A 8 10.53 11.18 -19.84
C PHE A 8 10.70 11.87 -21.20
N GLY A 9 11.06 13.16 -21.27
CA GLY A 9 11.19 13.88 -22.53
C GLY A 9 9.85 14.03 -23.27
N LEU A 10 8.75 14.14 -22.53
CA LEU A 10 7.40 14.14 -23.07
C LEU A 10 6.71 15.49 -22.87
N GLU A 11 6.69 16.28 -23.92
CA GLU A 11 5.97 17.56 -23.96
C GLU A 11 4.47 17.35 -24.18
N TYR A 12 3.66 18.31 -23.73
CA TYR A 12 2.25 18.36 -24.08
C TYR A 12 2.07 18.69 -25.56
N ASP A 13 1.04 18.12 -26.20
CA ASP A 13 0.91 18.08 -27.66
C ASP A 13 -0.27 18.87 -28.23
N LEU A 14 -0.90 19.73 -27.41
CA LEU A 14 -1.99 20.61 -27.80
C LEU A 14 -1.80 22.02 -27.21
N ASP A 15 -2.59 22.98 -27.71
CA ASP A 15 -2.49 24.39 -27.31
C ASP A 15 -3.12 24.69 -25.93
N LEU A 16 -4.09 23.87 -25.49
CA LEU A 16 -4.86 24.09 -24.27
C LEU A 16 -4.98 22.81 -23.45
N PHE A 17 -4.79 22.93 -22.14
CA PHE A 17 -5.02 21.87 -21.16
C PHE A 17 -6.09 22.32 -20.17
N ASN A 18 -7.31 21.80 -20.31
CA ASN A 18 -8.45 22.19 -19.46
C ASN A 18 -8.71 21.12 -18.40
N ILE A 19 -9.04 21.57 -17.18
CA ILE A 19 -9.53 20.74 -16.08
C ILE A 19 -10.90 21.27 -15.67
N VAL A 20 -11.89 20.38 -15.55
CA VAL A 20 -13.21 20.68 -15.00
C VAL A 20 -13.43 19.87 -13.72
N ALA A 21 -13.62 20.57 -12.60
CA ALA A 21 -13.97 19.96 -11.33
C ALA A 21 -15.50 19.79 -11.21
N VAL A 22 -15.95 18.57 -10.93
CA VAL A 22 -17.38 18.25 -10.75
C VAL A 22 -17.62 17.53 -9.41
N PRO A 23 -18.71 17.81 -8.69
CA PRO A 23 -19.00 17.19 -7.39
C PRO A 23 -19.44 15.72 -7.53
N ASP A 24 -20.23 15.41 -8.56
CA ASP A 24 -20.79 14.07 -8.79
C ASP A 24 -19.95 13.28 -9.81
N PHE A 25 -19.02 12.46 -9.30
CA PHE A 25 -18.14 11.66 -10.15
C PHE A 25 -17.79 10.32 -9.49
N ASN A 26 -18.03 9.21 -10.19
CA ASN A 26 -17.78 7.85 -9.66
C ASN A 26 -16.30 7.52 -9.51
N MET A 27 -15.46 8.03 -10.41
CA MET A 27 -14.02 7.81 -10.41
C MET A 27 -13.30 8.94 -9.67
N GLY A 28 -11.96 8.89 -9.63
CA GLY A 28 -11.16 10.01 -9.16
C GLY A 28 -11.15 11.13 -10.19
N ALA A 29 -10.62 10.86 -11.37
CA ALA A 29 -10.61 11.76 -12.50
C ALA A 29 -10.63 10.96 -13.81
N MET A 30 -10.58 11.64 -14.95
CA MET A 30 -10.62 11.04 -16.28
C MET A 30 -9.81 11.87 -17.28
N GLU A 31 -8.96 11.19 -18.04
CA GLU A 31 -7.92 11.72 -18.92
C GLU A 31 -8.42 12.20 -20.29
N ASN A 32 -9.67 12.67 -20.42
CA ASN A 32 -10.21 13.05 -21.74
C ASN A 32 -9.30 14.09 -22.40
N LYS A 33 -8.80 13.80 -23.60
CA LYS A 33 -7.78 14.62 -24.29
C LYS A 33 -8.16 16.11 -24.31
N SER A 34 -7.34 16.94 -23.68
CA SER A 34 -7.50 18.42 -23.53
C SER A 34 -8.62 18.89 -22.59
N LEU A 35 -9.47 17.99 -22.06
CA LEU A 35 -10.59 18.33 -21.18
C LEU A 35 -10.75 17.28 -20.08
N ASN A 36 -9.78 17.24 -19.17
CA ASN A 36 -9.83 16.29 -18.07
C ASN A 36 -10.99 16.66 -17.13
N ILE A 37 -11.74 15.64 -16.68
CA ILE A 37 -12.86 15.82 -15.74
C ILE A 37 -12.45 15.20 -14.41
N PHE A 38 -12.47 15.98 -13.34
CA PHE A 38 -12.03 15.56 -12.03
C PHE A 38 -13.19 15.58 -11.05
N ASN A 39 -13.24 14.58 -10.16
CA ASN A 39 -13.96 14.74 -8.91
C ASN A 39 -13.38 15.94 -8.17
N SER A 40 -14.24 16.86 -7.77
CA SER A 40 -13.90 18.07 -6.98
C SER A 40 -12.94 17.84 -5.82
N LYS A 41 -13.02 16.67 -5.15
CA LYS A 41 -12.10 16.25 -4.08
C LYS A 41 -10.63 16.26 -4.49
N LEU A 42 -10.35 16.09 -5.78
CA LEU A 42 -9.02 15.97 -6.36
C LEU A 42 -8.59 17.25 -7.12
N VAL A 43 -9.23 18.38 -6.83
CA VAL A 43 -8.86 19.70 -7.37
C VAL A 43 -8.95 20.80 -6.31
N LEU A 44 -10.05 20.85 -5.55
CA LEU A 44 -10.32 21.96 -4.63
C LEU A 44 -9.56 21.77 -3.32
N ALA A 45 -8.69 22.72 -2.98
CA ALA A 45 -7.96 22.72 -1.73
C ALA A 45 -7.70 24.13 -1.22
N SER A 46 -7.87 24.31 0.09
CA SER A 46 -7.31 25.42 0.87
C SER A 46 -6.75 24.85 2.18
N PRO A 47 -5.83 25.56 2.88
CA PRO A 47 -5.30 25.09 4.17
C PRO A 47 -6.39 24.77 5.20
N GLU A 48 -7.53 25.46 5.13
CA GLU A 48 -8.64 25.32 6.06
C GLU A 48 -9.55 24.13 5.73
N THR A 49 -9.55 23.63 4.49
CA THR A 49 -10.51 22.60 4.01
C THR A 49 -9.85 21.29 3.60
N ALA A 50 -8.56 21.33 3.23
CA ALA A 50 -7.80 20.20 2.73
C ALA A 50 -6.60 19.88 3.63
N SER A 51 -6.42 18.59 3.92
CA SER A 51 -5.27 18.07 4.66
C SER A 51 -4.07 17.84 3.75
N ASP A 52 -2.89 17.60 4.33
CA ASP A 52 -1.66 17.24 3.59
C ASP A 52 -1.88 16.02 2.69
N ALA A 53 -2.67 15.04 3.15
CA ALA A 53 -3.03 13.87 2.36
C ALA A 53 -3.91 14.22 1.15
N ASP A 54 -4.77 15.25 1.27
CA ASP A 54 -5.57 15.74 0.14
C ASP A 54 -4.69 16.49 -0.86
N TYR A 55 -3.81 17.39 -0.41
CA TYR A 55 -2.85 18.07 -1.29
C TYR A 55 -1.95 17.06 -2.03
N ALA A 56 -1.45 16.04 -1.34
CA ALA A 56 -0.66 14.97 -1.96
C ALA A 56 -1.48 14.15 -2.97
N ALA A 57 -2.76 13.87 -2.67
CA ALA A 57 -3.65 13.18 -3.60
C ALA A 57 -3.98 14.05 -4.84
N ILE A 58 -4.20 15.35 -4.67
CA ILE A 58 -4.41 16.30 -5.77
C ILE A 58 -3.17 16.35 -6.66
N LEU A 59 -1.98 16.53 -6.06
CA LEU A 59 -0.71 16.53 -6.79
C LEU A 59 -0.54 15.23 -7.60
N GLY A 60 -0.70 14.08 -6.94
CA GLY A 60 -0.54 12.78 -7.57
C GLY A 60 -1.54 12.53 -8.70
N VAL A 61 -2.84 12.82 -8.50
CA VAL A 61 -3.87 12.55 -9.50
C VAL A 61 -3.84 13.58 -10.64
N ILE A 62 -3.56 14.86 -10.38
CA ILE A 62 -3.33 15.81 -11.49
C ILE A 62 -2.15 15.35 -12.35
N GLY A 63 -1.05 14.90 -11.72
CA GLY A 63 0.06 14.26 -12.41
C GLY A 63 -0.40 13.07 -13.25
N HIS A 64 -1.10 12.12 -12.63
CA HIS A 64 -1.65 10.92 -13.27
C HIS A 64 -2.43 11.23 -14.55
N GLU A 65 -3.43 12.10 -14.48
CA GLU A 65 -4.26 12.43 -15.65
C GLU A 65 -3.49 13.21 -16.71
N TYR A 66 -2.49 14.00 -16.32
CA TYR A 66 -1.58 14.63 -17.28
C TYR A 66 -0.69 13.59 -17.98
N PHE A 67 -0.13 12.63 -17.24
CA PHE A 67 0.75 11.60 -17.78
C PHE A 67 0.05 10.67 -18.77
N HIS A 68 -1.25 10.44 -18.59
CA HIS A 68 -2.10 9.74 -19.55
C HIS A 68 -2.13 10.39 -20.94
N ASN A 69 -1.75 11.67 -21.07
CA ASN A 69 -1.60 12.32 -22.37
C ASN A 69 -0.74 11.50 -23.35
N TRP A 70 0.30 10.85 -22.82
CA TRP A 70 1.14 9.93 -23.57
C TRP A 70 0.78 8.46 -23.33
N THR A 71 0.68 8.05 -22.06
CA THR A 71 0.44 6.65 -21.67
C THR A 71 -1.04 6.37 -21.46
N GLY A 72 -1.83 6.45 -22.53
CA GLY A 72 -3.29 6.22 -22.50
C GLY A 72 -4.02 6.89 -23.66
N ASN A 73 -3.57 8.08 -24.04
CA ASN A 73 -4.16 8.87 -25.12
C ASN A 73 -3.37 8.75 -26.43
N ARG A 74 -2.12 9.20 -26.48
CA ARG A 74 -1.27 9.09 -27.69
C ARG A 74 -0.98 7.65 -28.08
N VAL A 75 -0.73 6.81 -27.08
CA VAL A 75 -0.75 5.35 -27.23
C VAL A 75 -1.85 4.81 -26.33
N THR A 76 -2.88 4.21 -26.93
CA THR A 76 -4.08 3.76 -26.21
C THR A 76 -4.22 2.24 -26.19
N CYS A 77 -5.23 1.72 -25.51
CA CYS A 77 -5.49 0.28 -25.38
C CYS A 77 -6.22 -0.25 -26.62
N ARG A 78 -5.72 -1.33 -27.23
CA ARG A 78 -6.40 -2.04 -28.34
C ARG A 78 -7.79 -2.54 -27.94
N ASP A 79 -7.90 -3.04 -26.72
CA ASP A 79 -9.11 -3.54 -26.09
C ASP A 79 -9.01 -3.37 -24.57
N TRP A 80 -10.14 -3.46 -23.86
CA TRP A 80 -10.18 -3.21 -22.42
C TRP A 80 -9.45 -4.25 -21.57
N PHE A 81 -9.13 -5.43 -22.10
CA PHE A 81 -8.28 -6.36 -21.35
C PHE A 81 -6.88 -5.78 -21.16
N GLN A 82 -6.43 -4.91 -22.08
CA GLN A 82 -5.15 -4.20 -22.01
C GLN A 82 -5.16 -3.03 -21.01
N LEU A 83 -6.18 -2.86 -20.14
CA LEU A 83 -6.30 -1.68 -19.28
C LEU A 83 -5.02 -1.38 -18.47
N SER A 84 -4.33 -2.41 -17.96
CA SER A 84 -3.08 -2.23 -17.21
C SER A 84 -1.91 -1.67 -18.05
N LEU A 85 -1.98 -1.72 -19.39
CA LEU A 85 -1.03 -1.04 -20.27
C LEU A 85 -0.98 0.47 -19.97
N LYS A 86 -2.15 1.11 -19.85
CA LYS A 86 -2.24 2.52 -19.52
C LYS A 86 -2.25 2.74 -18.01
N GLU A 87 -3.05 1.99 -17.27
CA GLU A 87 -3.21 2.20 -15.83
C GLU A 87 -1.96 1.85 -15.04
N GLY A 88 -1.37 0.68 -15.28
CA GLY A 88 -0.16 0.26 -14.57
C GLY A 88 1.01 1.19 -14.87
N LEU A 89 1.18 1.58 -16.13
CA LEU A 89 2.25 2.49 -16.55
C LEU A 89 2.06 3.92 -16.05
N THR A 90 0.84 4.45 -16.09
CA THR A 90 0.54 5.79 -15.59
C THR A 90 0.58 5.84 -14.07
N VAL A 91 0.11 4.81 -13.36
CA VAL A 91 0.30 4.72 -11.90
C VAL A 91 1.78 4.69 -11.56
N PHE A 92 2.59 3.90 -12.27
CA PHE A 92 4.04 3.93 -12.07
C PHE A 92 4.63 5.34 -12.27
N ARG A 93 4.20 6.07 -13.31
CA ARG A 93 4.62 7.46 -13.56
C ARG A 93 4.19 8.42 -12.43
N ASP A 94 2.97 8.32 -11.93
CA ASP A 94 2.51 9.13 -10.80
C ASP A 94 3.25 8.83 -9.49
N GLN A 95 3.65 7.57 -9.28
CA GLN A 95 4.41 7.14 -8.12
C GLN A 95 5.82 7.72 -8.17
N GLU A 96 6.47 7.68 -9.34
CA GLU A 96 7.79 8.29 -9.53
C GLU A 96 7.72 9.82 -9.37
N PHE A 97 6.71 10.47 -9.95
CA PHE A 97 6.50 11.90 -9.80
C PHE A 97 6.31 12.30 -8.33
N SER A 98 5.40 11.64 -7.63
CA SER A 98 5.16 11.92 -6.20
C SER A 98 6.38 11.62 -5.34
N SER A 99 7.21 10.65 -5.73
CA SER A 99 8.46 10.34 -5.05
C SER A 99 9.51 11.43 -5.23
N ASP A 100 9.59 12.05 -6.41
CA ASP A 100 10.53 13.13 -6.72
C ASP A 100 10.08 14.47 -6.13
N MET A 101 8.77 14.70 -6.03
CA MET A 101 8.20 15.93 -5.43
C MET A 101 8.18 15.90 -3.89
N GLY A 102 8.37 14.73 -3.28
CA GLY A 102 8.30 14.53 -1.83
C GLY A 102 9.38 13.58 -1.33
N SER A 103 8.99 12.66 -0.44
CA SER A 103 9.88 11.61 0.06
C SER A 103 9.66 10.30 -0.68
N ARG A 104 10.67 9.88 -1.45
CA ARG A 104 10.66 8.59 -2.18
C ARG A 104 10.43 7.40 -1.26
N THR A 105 11.11 7.35 -0.12
CA THR A 105 10.97 6.26 0.86
C THR A 105 9.55 6.22 1.42
N VAL A 106 9.00 7.37 1.84
CA VAL A 106 7.65 7.42 2.40
C VAL A 106 6.59 7.07 1.35
N LYS A 107 6.74 7.58 0.11
CA LYS A 107 5.85 7.22 -0.99
C LYS A 107 5.88 5.73 -1.24
N ARG A 108 7.07 5.12 -1.26
CA ARG A 108 7.23 3.69 -1.45
C ARG A 108 6.57 2.88 -0.34
N ILE A 109 6.76 3.27 0.92
CA ILE A 109 6.07 2.68 2.08
C ILE A 109 4.55 2.72 1.87
N GLY A 110 4.00 3.88 1.50
CA GLY A 110 2.57 4.05 1.25
C GLY A 110 2.04 3.14 0.14
N ASP A 111 2.76 3.02 -0.97
CA ASP A 111 2.39 2.15 -2.09
C ASP A 111 2.40 0.67 -1.72
N VAL A 112 3.43 0.23 -0.99
CA VAL A 112 3.52 -1.17 -0.54
C VAL A 112 2.45 -1.48 0.52
N SER A 113 2.19 -0.56 1.44
CA SER A 113 1.07 -0.70 2.39
C SER A 113 -0.27 -0.82 1.65
N LYS A 114 -0.48 -0.09 0.55
CA LYS A 114 -1.69 -0.21 -0.27
C LYS A 114 -1.81 -1.60 -0.91
N LEU A 115 -0.71 -2.15 -1.42
CA LEU A 115 -0.71 -3.50 -1.98
C LEU A 115 -1.10 -4.54 -0.92
N ARG A 116 -0.48 -4.49 0.25
CA ARG A 116 -0.73 -5.47 1.33
C ARG A 116 -2.14 -5.38 1.92
N ASN A 117 -2.65 -4.16 2.09
CA ASN A 117 -3.97 -3.95 2.71
C ASN A 117 -5.13 -4.22 1.74
N TYR A 118 -4.94 -4.10 0.42
CA TYR A 118 -6.04 -4.17 -0.54
C TYR A 118 -5.79 -5.12 -1.72
N GLN A 119 -4.62 -5.05 -2.34
CA GLN A 119 -4.33 -5.83 -3.55
C GLN A 119 -4.09 -7.30 -3.24
N PHE A 120 -3.31 -7.62 -2.22
CA PHE A 120 -3.07 -8.99 -1.76
C PHE A 120 -4.36 -9.70 -1.33
N PRO A 121 -5.24 -9.06 -0.54
CA PRO A 121 -6.59 -9.56 -0.30
C PRO A 121 -7.42 -9.83 -1.56
N GLN A 122 -7.36 -8.95 -2.56
CA GLN A 122 -8.08 -9.12 -3.83
C GLN A 122 -7.53 -10.31 -4.64
N ASP A 123 -6.22 -10.45 -4.72
CA ASP A 123 -5.54 -11.55 -5.43
C ASP A 123 -5.69 -12.92 -4.76
N ALA A 124 -5.99 -12.94 -3.46
CA ALA A 124 -6.34 -14.16 -2.72
C ALA A 124 -7.86 -14.43 -2.69
N GLY A 125 -8.66 -13.53 -3.26
CA GLY A 125 -10.12 -13.56 -3.18
C GLY A 125 -10.82 -14.15 -4.41
N PRO A 126 -12.17 -14.22 -4.36
CA PRO A 126 -13.01 -14.67 -5.48
C PRO A 126 -12.85 -13.86 -6.76
N MET A 127 -12.45 -12.60 -6.61
CA MET A 127 -12.22 -11.65 -7.69
C MET A 127 -10.78 -11.63 -8.19
N ALA A 128 -9.94 -12.60 -7.79
CA ALA A 128 -8.58 -12.69 -8.28
C ALA A 128 -8.54 -12.76 -9.81
N HIS A 129 -7.75 -11.88 -10.42
CA HIS A 129 -7.53 -11.83 -11.86
C HIS A 129 -6.10 -11.33 -12.13
N PRO A 130 -5.45 -11.72 -13.23
CA PRO A 130 -4.15 -11.14 -13.58
C PRO A 130 -4.29 -9.64 -13.88
N VAL A 131 -3.16 -8.91 -13.93
CA VAL A 131 -3.16 -7.47 -14.29
C VAL A 131 -3.71 -7.23 -15.70
N ARG A 132 -3.68 -8.23 -16.58
CA ARG A 132 -4.43 -8.25 -17.85
C ARG A 132 -5.50 -9.34 -17.81
N PRO A 133 -6.75 -9.02 -17.42
CA PRO A 133 -7.81 -10.01 -17.21
C PRO A 133 -8.06 -10.90 -18.43
N HIS A 134 -8.54 -12.13 -18.20
CA HIS A 134 -8.95 -13.05 -19.29
C HIS A 134 -10.45 -12.99 -19.59
N SER A 135 -11.26 -12.54 -18.64
CA SER A 135 -12.71 -12.39 -18.79
C SER A 135 -13.26 -11.38 -17.80
N TYR A 136 -14.36 -10.73 -18.19
CA TYR A 136 -15.18 -9.87 -17.33
C TYR A 136 -16.63 -9.96 -17.78
N ILE A 137 -17.58 -9.71 -16.87
CA ILE A 137 -18.97 -9.41 -17.23
C ILE A 137 -19.10 -7.90 -17.42
N LYS A 138 -18.64 -7.11 -16.44
CA LYS A 138 -18.59 -5.65 -16.54
C LYS A 138 -17.19 -5.13 -16.39
N MET A 139 -16.71 -4.41 -17.40
CA MET A 139 -15.36 -3.85 -17.38
C MET A 139 -15.15 -2.83 -16.25
N ASP A 140 -16.19 -2.11 -15.84
CA ASP A 140 -16.11 -1.15 -14.72
C ASP A 140 -15.65 -1.81 -13.41
N ASN A 141 -15.92 -3.10 -13.22
CA ASN A 141 -15.47 -3.88 -12.06
C ASN A 141 -13.96 -4.18 -12.07
N PHE A 142 -13.27 -3.92 -13.19
CA PHE A 142 -11.84 -4.21 -13.39
C PHE A 142 -10.94 -2.97 -13.33
N TYR A 143 -11.48 -1.81 -12.97
CA TYR A 143 -10.69 -0.68 -12.47
C TYR A 143 -10.25 -0.96 -11.03
N THR A 144 -9.34 -1.92 -10.88
CA THR A 144 -8.98 -2.53 -9.59
C THR A 144 -7.56 -2.20 -9.16
N VAL A 145 -7.29 -2.44 -7.87
CA VAL A 145 -5.93 -2.35 -7.32
C VAL A 145 -4.96 -3.33 -7.98
N THR A 146 -5.44 -4.50 -8.47
CA THR A 146 -4.59 -5.38 -9.28
C THR A 146 -4.22 -4.76 -10.63
N VAL A 147 -5.18 -4.22 -11.41
CA VAL A 147 -4.89 -3.61 -12.72
C VAL A 147 -3.99 -2.37 -12.59
N CYS A 148 -4.27 -1.50 -11.62
CA CYS A 148 -3.58 -0.22 -11.44
C CYS A 148 -2.31 -0.37 -10.59
N SER A 149 -2.43 -0.80 -9.33
CA SER A 149 -1.31 -0.81 -8.38
C SER A 149 -0.37 -1.99 -8.58
N CYS A 150 -0.85 -3.22 -8.74
CA CYS A 150 0.02 -4.35 -9.10
C CYS A 150 0.57 -4.19 -10.53
N GLY A 151 -0.22 -3.65 -11.46
CA GLY A 151 0.27 -3.24 -12.79
C GLY A 151 1.47 -2.30 -12.71
N ALA A 152 1.45 -1.31 -11.83
CA ALA A 152 2.59 -0.42 -11.60
C ALA A 152 3.82 -1.13 -11.04
N GLU A 153 3.63 -2.16 -10.20
CA GLU A 153 4.73 -3.01 -9.73
C GLU A 153 5.32 -3.86 -10.86
N VAL A 154 4.50 -4.35 -11.79
CA VAL A 154 4.99 -5.02 -13.02
C VAL A 154 5.82 -4.06 -13.86
N VAL A 155 5.38 -2.81 -14.03
CA VAL A 155 6.15 -1.77 -14.71
C VAL A 155 7.46 -1.47 -13.98
N ARG A 156 7.42 -1.36 -12.65
CA ARG A 156 8.58 -1.15 -11.78
C ARG A 156 9.60 -2.28 -11.89
N MET A 157 9.15 -3.53 -12.03
CA MET A 157 10.04 -4.68 -12.25
C MET A 157 10.86 -4.55 -13.55
N TYR A 158 10.31 -3.98 -14.65
CA TYR A 158 11.13 -3.67 -15.82
C TYR A 158 12.23 -2.66 -15.47
N LYS A 159 11.91 -1.58 -14.73
CA LYS A 159 12.93 -0.61 -14.30
C LYS A 159 13.96 -1.23 -13.36
N THR A 160 13.56 -2.13 -12.47
CA THR A 160 14.48 -2.88 -11.59
C THR A 160 15.43 -3.76 -12.41
N LEU A 161 14.93 -4.47 -13.43
CA LEU A 161 15.72 -5.37 -14.27
C LEU A 161 16.64 -4.63 -15.26
N LEU A 162 16.17 -3.50 -15.82
CA LEU A 162 16.86 -2.75 -16.88
C LEU A 162 17.70 -1.57 -16.36
N GLY A 163 17.48 -1.16 -15.11
CA GLY A 163 17.92 0.14 -14.60
C GLY A 163 17.21 1.32 -15.27
N SER A 164 17.42 2.53 -14.74
CA SER A 164 16.76 3.75 -15.22
C SER A 164 17.05 4.05 -16.70
N GLN A 165 18.29 3.86 -17.15
CA GLN A 165 18.67 4.12 -18.54
C GLN A 165 18.03 3.11 -19.51
N GLY A 166 18.02 1.82 -19.15
CA GLY A 166 17.43 0.79 -20.00
C GLY A 166 15.91 0.92 -20.09
N PHE A 167 15.26 1.22 -18.97
CA PHE A 167 13.83 1.54 -18.94
C PHE A 167 13.50 2.74 -19.82
N ARG A 168 14.30 3.82 -19.75
CA ARG A 168 14.12 5.01 -20.59
C ARG A 168 14.21 4.68 -22.08
N LYS A 169 15.22 3.92 -22.51
CA LYS A 169 15.34 3.45 -23.90
C LYS A 169 14.12 2.65 -24.36
N GLY A 170 13.58 1.80 -23.48
CA GLY A 170 12.37 1.04 -23.74
C GLY A 170 11.14 1.92 -23.95
N MET A 171 10.97 2.95 -23.10
CA MET A 171 9.91 3.95 -23.26
C MET A 171 10.04 4.73 -24.58
N ASP A 172 11.25 5.18 -24.92
CA ASP A 172 11.51 5.91 -26.17
C ASP A 172 11.16 5.05 -27.39
N LEU A 173 11.54 3.76 -27.38
CA LEU A 173 11.21 2.83 -28.45
C LEU A 173 9.70 2.53 -28.51
N TYR A 174 9.05 2.41 -27.36
CA TYR A 174 7.60 2.18 -27.27
C TYR A 174 6.83 3.31 -27.95
N PHE A 175 7.11 4.57 -27.60
CA PHE A 175 6.46 5.72 -28.24
C PHE A 175 6.83 5.82 -29.72
N LYS A 176 8.10 5.62 -30.08
CA LYS A 176 8.54 5.64 -31.49
C LYS A 176 7.76 4.63 -32.36
N ARG A 177 7.42 3.47 -31.82
CA ARG A 177 6.69 2.41 -32.56
C ARG A 177 5.19 2.64 -32.61
N HIS A 178 4.61 3.15 -31.52
CA HIS A 178 3.18 3.00 -31.25
C HIS A 178 2.42 4.32 -31.08
N ASP A 179 3.08 5.46 -31.24
CA ASP A 179 2.40 6.75 -31.25
C ASP A 179 1.25 6.79 -32.29
N GLY A 180 0.07 7.24 -31.85
CA GLY A 180 -1.16 7.29 -32.64
C GLY A 180 -1.88 5.94 -32.78
N GLN A 181 -1.52 4.92 -32.00
CA GLN A 181 -2.06 3.56 -32.13
C GLN A 181 -2.74 3.05 -30.85
N ALA A 182 -3.62 2.06 -31.03
CA ALA A 182 -4.18 1.26 -29.96
C ALA A 182 -3.44 -0.09 -29.89
N VAL A 183 -2.74 -0.38 -28.79
CA VAL A 183 -1.77 -1.48 -28.68
C VAL A 183 -2.01 -2.38 -27.46
N THR A 184 -1.13 -3.35 -27.24
CA THR A 184 -1.25 -4.39 -26.20
C THR A 184 -0.14 -4.33 -25.16
N CYS A 185 -0.33 -5.04 -24.04
CA CYS A 185 0.74 -5.24 -23.05
C CYS A 185 1.98 -5.92 -23.66
N GLU A 186 1.80 -6.82 -24.64
CA GLU A 186 2.90 -7.45 -25.37
C GLU A 186 3.73 -6.47 -26.18
N ASP A 187 3.11 -5.42 -26.75
CA ASP A 187 3.83 -4.40 -27.51
C ASP A 187 4.76 -3.59 -26.60
N PHE A 188 4.29 -3.26 -25.39
CA PHE A 188 5.12 -2.63 -24.36
C PHE A 188 6.27 -3.54 -23.90
N TYR A 189 5.97 -4.81 -23.63
CA TYR A 189 7.00 -5.83 -23.33
C TYR A 189 8.04 -5.92 -24.46
N ALA A 190 7.60 -5.97 -25.72
CA ALA A 190 8.48 -6.07 -26.88
C ALA A 190 9.37 -4.83 -27.03
N ALA A 191 8.84 -3.63 -26.80
CA ALA A 191 9.63 -2.40 -26.82
C ALA A 191 10.71 -2.39 -25.71
N MET A 192 10.34 -2.77 -24.48
CA MET A 192 11.27 -2.89 -23.35
C MET A 192 12.40 -3.89 -23.63
N ARG A 193 12.03 -5.05 -24.18
CA ARG A 193 12.96 -6.11 -24.56
C ARG A 193 13.91 -5.66 -25.66
N ASP A 194 13.36 -5.22 -26.78
CA ASP A 194 14.11 -4.94 -28.01
C ASP A 194 15.04 -3.72 -27.86
N ALA A 195 14.67 -2.73 -27.03
CA ALA A 195 15.52 -1.56 -26.78
C ALA A 195 16.78 -1.88 -25.95
N ASN A 196 16.78 -3.05 -25.28
CA ASN A 196 17.82 -3.42 -24.32
C ASN A 196 18.50 -4.74 -24.64
N ASP A 197 18.09 -5.45 -25.70
CA ASP A 197 18.48 -6.84 -25.96
C ASP A 197 18.33 -7.72 -24.71
N ALA A 198 17.27 -7.45 -23.93
CA ALA A 198 17.07 -8.06 -22.63
C ALA A 198 16.41 -9.43 -22.78
N ASP A 199 16.92 -10.43 -22.07
CA ASP A 199 16.16 -11.66 -21.84
C ASP A 199 15.12 -11.39 -20.74
N PHE A 200 13.85 -11.72 -20.97
CA PHE A 200 12.79 -11.64 -19.98
C PHE A 200 12.03 -12.97 -19.91
N ALA A 201 12.76 -14.08 -19.89
CA ALA A 201 12.21 -15.43 -19.74
C ALA A 201 11.04 -15.47 -18.75
N ASN A 202 9.89 -15.98 -19.21
CA ASN A 202 8.64 -16.13 -18.45
C ASN A 202 8.05 -14.84 -17.84
N PHE A 203 8.55 -13.64 -18.17
CA PHE A 203 8.04 -12.40 -17.55
C PHE A 203 6.60 -12.09 -17.93
N LEU A 204 6.16 -12.48 -19.14
CA LEU A 204 4.76 -12.32 -19.56
C LEU A 204 3.77 -13.08 -18.67
N SER A 205 4.22 -14.04 -17.86
CA SER A 205 3.38 -14.70 -16.86
C SER A 205 2.82 -13.72 -15.81
N TRP A 206 3.49 -12.59 -15.54
CA TRP A 206 2.93 -11.52 -14.70
C TRP A 206 1.67 -10.88 -15.27
N TYR A 207 1.49 -10.92 -16.60
CA TYR A 207 0.29 -10.42 -17.26
C TYR A 207 -0.82 -11.47 -17.37
N SER A 208 -0.54 -12.76 -17.15
CA SER A 208 -1.50 -13.84 -17.38
C SER A 208 -1.84 -14.66 -16.14
N GLN A 209 -1.04 -14.61 -15.08
CA GLN A 209 -1.30 -15.34 -13.83
C GLN A 209 -1.78 -14.38 -12.74
N ALA A 210 -2.92 -14.70 -12.12
CA ALA A 210 -3.40 -14.04 -10.92
C ALA A 210 -2.70 -14.60 -9.67
N GLY A 211 -2.83 -13.89 -8.55
CA GLY A 211 -2.39 -14.37 -7.25
C GLY A 211 -0.98 -13.88 -6.89
N THR A 212 -0.76 -13.69 -5.60
CA THR A 212 0.50 -13.18 -5.07
C THR A 212 1.53 -14.30 -4.92
N PRO A 213 2.72 -14.21 -5.55
CA PRO A 213 3.78 -15.20 -5.35
C PRO A 213 4.29 -15.19 -3.91
N VAL A 214 4.55 -16.38 -3.37
CA VAL A 214 5.25 -16.62 -2.11
C VAL A 214 6.68 -17.03 -2.44
N VAL A 215 7.65 -16.27 -1.93
CA VAL A 215 9.07 -16.55 -2.11
C VAL A 215 9.69 -16.86 -0.76
N LYS A 216 10.36 -18.00 -0.66
CA LYS A 216 11.10 -18.43 0.53
C LYS A 216 12.60 -18.30 0.26
N VAL A 217 13.31 -17.67 1.18
CA VAL A 217 14.77 -17.49 1.14
C VAL A 217 15.39 -18.12 2.38
N ASN A 218 16.30 -19.07 2.17
CA ASN A 218 17.12 -19.65 3.24
C ASN A 218 18.58 -19.29 2.99
N THR A 219 19.30 -18.96 4.05
CA THR A 219 20.68 -18.47 3.97
C THR A 219 21.68 -19.47 4.53
N SER A 220 22.91 -19.43 4.02
CA SER A 220 24.02 -20.23 4.57
C SER A 220 25.34 -19.47 4.41
N TYR A 221 26.15 -19.41 5.47
CA TYR A 221 27.47 -18.79 5.44
C TYR A 221 28.56 -19.85 5.61
N ASN A 222 29.52 -19.88 4.68
CA ASN A 222 30.71 -20.71 4.77
C ASN A 222 31.93 -19.82 5.03
N ALA A 223 32.43 -19.86 6.27
CA ALA A 223 33.58 -19.06 6.70
C ALA A 223 34.90 -19.49 6.06
N GLU A 224 35.10 -20.78 5.78
CA GLU A 224 36.33 -21.29 5.15
C GLU A 224 36.40 -20.91 3.67
N GLY A 225 35.25 -20.92 2.99
CA GLY A 225 35.13 -20.56 1.57
C GLY A 225 34.92 -19.07 1.31
N HIS A 226 34.67 -18.27 2.36
CA HIS A 226 34.24 -16.86 2.25
C HIS A 226 33.05 -16.68 1.31
N THR A 227 32.03 -17.55 1.46
CA THR A 227 30.83 -17.52 0.63
C THR A 227 29.56 -17.40 1.44
N PHE A 228 28.59 -16.66 0.91
CA PHE A 228 27.25 -16.56 1.45
C PHE A 228 26.22 -17.00 0.41
N SER A 229 25.43 -18.02 0.72
CA SER A 229 24.43 -18.59 -0.18
C SER A 229 23.03 -18.14 0.18
N LEU A 230 22.24 -17.82 -0.86
CA LEU A 230 20.80 -17.64 -0.80
C LEU A 230 20.12 -18.73 -1.63
N LYS A 231 19.46 -19.66 -0.95
CA LYS A 231 18.58 -20.64 -1.58
C LYS A 231 17.17 -20.08 -1.64
N ILE A 232 16.67 -19.85 -2.84
CA ILE A 232 15.40 -19.17 -3.10
C ILE A 232 14.44 -20.13 -3.77
N SER A 233 13.21 -20.21 -3.26
CA SER A 233 12.11 -20.93 -3.91
C SER A 233 10.89 -20.03 -4.08
N GLN A 234 10.14 -20.25 -5.16
CA GLN A 234 8.92 -19.51 -5.48
C GLN A 234 7.74 -20.45 -5.73
N GLU A 235 6.56 -20.01 -5.31
CA GLU A 235 5.28 -20.67 -5.56
C GLU A 235 4.17 -19.63 -5.68
N ILE A 236 3.21 -19.86 -6.56
CA ILE A 236 2.01 -19.03 -6.66
C ILE A 236 0.82 -19.91 -6.27
N PRO A 237 0.04 -19.57 -5.23
CA PRO A 237 -1.14 -20.34 -4.85
C PRO A 237 -2.19 -20.38 -5.98
N PRO A 238 -2.97 -21.48 -6.11
CA PRO A 238 -4.10 -21.54 -7.02
C PRO A 238 -5.10 -20.41 -6.77
N THR A 239 -5.71 -19.90 -7.84
CA THR A 239 -6.79 -18.90 -7.77
C THR A 239 -8.01 -19.38 -8.56
N PRO A 240 -9.21 -18.80 -8.37
CA PRO A 240 -10.38 -19.14 -9.17
C PRO A 240 -10.07 -19.10 -10.68
N GLY A 241 -10.40 -20.18 -11.39
CA GLY A 241 -10.13 -20.31 -12.83
C GLY A 241 -8.66 -20.59 -13.22
N GLN A 242 -7.72 -20.63 -12.27
CA GLN A 242 -6.31 -20.93 -12.51
C GLN A 242 -5.76 -21.88 -11.44
N SER A 243 -6.02 -23.17 -11.60
CA SER A 243 -5.56 -24.21 -10.66
C SER A 243 -4.08 -24.58 -10.81
N VAL A 244 -3.50 -24.32 -11.98
CA VAL A 244 -2.08 -24.57 -12.29
C VAL A 244 -1.38 -23.22 -12.43
N LYS A 245 -0.19 -23.11 -11.83
CA LYS A 245 0.64 -21.91 -11.82
C LYS A 245 2.07 -22.27 -12.17
N GLU A 246 2.67 -21.46 -13.03
CA GLU A 246 4.07 -21.61 -13.44
C GLU A 246 4.98 -20.60 -12.72
N PRO A 247 6.26 -20.94 -12.47
CA PRO A 247 7.25 -19.98 -12.03
C PRO A 247 7.35 -18.77 -12.98
N THR A 248 7.58 -17.59 -12.42
CA THR A 248 7.75 -16.34 -13.17
C THR A 248 9.13 -15.75 -12.89
N LEU A 249 9.57 -14.79 -13.71
CA LEU A 249 10.78 -14.02 -13.44
C LEU A 249 10.50 -13.00 -12.32
N ILE A 250 11.10 -13.23 -11.15
CA ILE A 250 11.01 -12.36 -9.98
C ILE A 250 12.36 -11.67 -9.75
N PRO A 251 12.48 -10.34 -9.94
CA PRO A 251 13.66 -9.59 -9.55
C PRO A 251 13.70 -9.41 -8.02
N ILE A 252 14.76 -9.89 -7.37
CA ILE A 252 14.98 -9.71 -5.92
C ILE A 252 16.23 -8.86 -5.73
N ALA A 253 16.04 -7.59 -5.37
CA ALA A 253 17.14 -6.70 -5.00
C ALA A 253 17.68 -7.09 -3.61
N VAL A 254 18.99 -7.29 -3.50
CA VAL A 254 19.67 -7.77 -2.28
C VAL A 254 20.89 -6.91 -2.00
N GLY A 255 21.06 -6.53 -0.73
CA GLY A 255 22.33 -6.07 -0.15
C GLY A 255 22.75 -6.97 1.01
N LEU A 256 24.04 -6.95 1.34
CA LEU A 256 24.59 -7.69 2.49
C LEU A 256 25.23 -6.69 3.43
N LEU A 257 24.88 -6.73 4.71
CA LEU A 257 25.45 -5.84 5.72
C LEU A 257 26.47 -6.57 6.58
N ASP A 258 27.58 -5.87 6.84
CA ASP A 258 28.59 -6.27 7.80
C ASP A 258 28.06 -6.09 9.25
N SER A 259 28.81 -6.57 10.23
CA SER A 259 28.46 -6.51 11.65
C SER A 259 28.30 -5.09 12.23
N ASN A 260 28.76 -4.06 11.52
CA ASN A 260 28.63 -2.64 11.87
C ASN A 260 27.51 -1.94 11.11
N GLY A 261 26.78 -2.64 10.23
CA GLY A 261 25.70 -2.08 9.44
C GLY A 261 26.15 -1.45 8.12
N LYS A 262 27.38 -1.67 7.68
CA LYS A 262 27.86 -1.15 6.40
C LYS A 262 27.61 -2.17 5.30
N ASP A 263 27.19 -1.70 4.12
CA ASP A 263 27.07 -2.56 2.95
C ASP A 263 28.42 -3.20 2.58
N ILE A 264 28.42 -4.52 2.46
CA ILE A 264 29.51 -5.32 1.92
C ILE A 264 29.50 -5.15 0.39
N PRO A 265 30.62 -4.73 -0.23
CA PRO A 265 30.71 -4.63 -1.69
C PRO A 265 30.54 -6.00 -2.36
N LEU A 266 29.60 -6.10 -3.31
CA LEU A 266 29.28 -7.31 -4.04
C LEU A 266 29.97 -7.29 -5.41
N SER A 267 30.83 -8.28 -5.67
CA SER A 267 31.66 -8.39 -6.90
C SER A 267 31.14 -9.47 -7.85
N SER A 268 30.93 -10.68 -7.34
CA SER A 268 30.55 -11.85 -8.14
C SER A 268 29.59 -12.78 -7.41
N ILE A 269 28.78 -13.48 -8.20
CA ILE A 269 27.80 -14.47 -7.74
C ILE A 269 27.98 -15.72 -8.58
N TYR A 270 28.04 -16.88 -7.93
CA TYR A 270 27.93 -18.15 -8.61
C TYR A 270 26.45 -18.53 -8.75
N HIS A 271 26.00 -18.74 -9.99
CA HIS A 271 24.64 -19.12 -10.34
C HIS A 271 24.67 -20.02 -11.59
N ASN A 272 23.81 -21.04 -11.65
CA ASN A 272 23.69 -21.96 -12.80
C ASN A 272 25.01 -22.59 -13.30
N GLY A 273 25.98 -22.81 -12.41
CA GLY A 273 27.24 -23.46 -12.77
C GLY A 273 28.34 -22.51 -13.25
N ALA A 274 28.08 -21.20 -13.25
CA ALA A 274 29.03 -20.18 -13.69
C ALA A 274 29.20 -19.10 -12.62
N LEU A 275 30.41 -18.52 -12.55
CA LEU A 275 30.67 -17.31 -11.77
C LEU A 275 30.37 -16.09 -12.66
N GLU A 276 29.42 -15.28 -12.24
CA GLU A 276 28.97 -14.10 -12.97
C GLU A 276 29.35 -12.83 -12.20
N PRO A 277 29.84 -11.78 -12.88
CA PRO A 277 30.04 -10.48 -12.25
C PRO A 277 28.69 -9.85 -11.90
N VAL A 278 28.61 -9.21 -10.75
CA VAL A 278 27.40 -8.53 -10.27
C VAL A 278 27.08 -7.27 -11.11
N SER A 279 28.10 -6.63 -11.68
CA SER A 279 27.97 -5.44 -12.51
C SER A 279 28.65 -5.64 -13.86
N SER A 280 28.02 -5.14 -14.92
CA SER A 280 28.60 -5.11 -16.27
C SER A 280 29.85 -4.22 -16.37
N SER A 281 30.04 -3.27 -15.45
CA SER A 281 31.25 -2.44 -15.38
C SER A 281 32.42 -3.12 -14.65
N GLY A 282 32.20 -4.29 -14.04
CA GLY A 282 33.19 -4.98 -13.21
C GLY A 282 33.48 -4.30 -11.86
N GLN A 283 32.76 -3.23 -11.52
CA GLN A 283 32.87 -2.55 -10.22
C GLN A 283 31.94 -3.20 -9.19
N SER A 284 32.41 -3.29 -7.95
CA SER A 284 31.58 -3.73 -6.84
C SER A 284 30.42 -2.77 -6.58
N VAL A 285 29.27 -3.32 -6.18
CA VAL A 285 28.06 -2.56 -5.85
C VAL A 285 27.55 -2.95 -4.47
N SER A 286 26.80 -2.07 -3.81
CA SER A 286 26.15 -2.37 -2.52
C SER A 286 24.82 -3.10 -2.66
N THR A 287 24.24 -3.14 -3.85
CA THR A 287 22.96 -3.81 -4.12
C THR A 287 22.97 -4.42 -5.50
N THR A 288 22.47 -5.64 -5.61
CA THR A 288 22.32 -6.39 -6.86
C THR A 288 20.90 -6.94 -7.00
N VAL A 289 20.47 -7.21 -8.23
CA VAL A 289 19.16 -7.80 -8.53
C VAL A 289 19.34 -9.25 -8.96
N LEU A 290 18.92 -10.17 -8.08
CA LEU A 290 18.86 -11.59 -8.41
C LEU A 290 17.66 -11.88 -9.30
N ARG A 291 17.87 -12.66 -10.36
CA ARG A 291 16.86 -12.99 -11.36
C ARG A 291 16.34 -14.40 -11.11
N VAL A 292 15.29 -14.52 -10.31
CA VAL A 292 14.72 -15.83 -9.94
C VAL A 292 13.70 -16.23 -11.00
N THR A 293 13.98 -17.30 -11.75
CA THR A 293 13.18 -17.78 -12.89
C THR A 293 12.64 -19.19 -12.70
N LYS A 294 13.29 -20.00 -11.87
CA LYS A 294 12.89 -21.38 -11.60
C LYS A 294 12.15 -21.49 -10.27
N LYS A 295 11.51 -22.63 -10.04
CA LYS A 295 10.84 -22.97 -8.78
C LYS A 295 11.79 -22.93 -7.58
N GLU A 296 13.04 -23.34 -7.77
CA GLU A 296 14.09 -23.31 -6.77
C GLU A 296 15.43 -23.01 -7.45
N GLU A 297 16.18 -22.06 -6.90
CA GLU A 297 17.52 -21.66 -7.36
C GLU A 297 18.42 -21.31 -6.17
N GLU A 298 19.73 -21.35 -6.38
CA GLU A 298 20.72 -20.97 -5.38
C GLU A 298 21.66 -19.92 -5.99
N PHE A 299 21.90 -18.85 -5.23
CA PHE A 299 22.81 -17.77 -5.57
C PHE A 299 23.89 -17.69 -4.49
N VAL A 300 25.16 -17.84 -4.89
CA VAL A 300 26.28 -17.87 -3.93
C VAL A 300 27.18 -16.66 -4.14
N PHE A 301 27.17 -15.73 -3.19
CA PHE A 301 28.08 -14.59 -3.15
C PHE A 301 29.48 -15.05 -2.71
N THR A 302 30.52 -14.55 -3.38
CA THR A 302 31.92 -14.79 -3.04
C THR A 302 32.54 -13.60 -2.33
N ASP A 303 33.74 -13.78 -1.78
CA ASP A 303 34.52 -12.72 -1.12
C ASP A 303 33.79 -12.10 0.09
N ILE A 304 33.01 -12.92 0.78
CA ILE A 304 32.28 -12.56 2.00
C ILE A 304 33.08 -13.05 3.21
N PHE A 305 33.85 -12.14 3.82
CA PHE A 305 34.85 -12.48 4.84
C PHE A 305 34.29 -12.59 6.27
N GLU A 306 33.09 -12.09 6.51
CA GLU A 306 32.36 -12.25 7.77
C GLU A 306 30.89 -12.59 7.51
N LYS A 307 30.21 -13.18 8.50
CA LYS A 307 28.80 -13.57 8.35
C LYS A 307 27.95 -12.30 8.18
N PRO A 308 27.28 -12.10 7.02
CA PRO A 308 26.49 -10.91 6.80
C PRO A 308 25.06 -11.05 7.34
N VAL A 309 24.38 -9.92 7.51
CA VAL A 309 22.91 -9.87 7.61
C VAL A 309 22.34 -9.44 6.25
N PRO A 310 21.51 -10.25 5.58
CA PRO A 310 21.01 -9.92 4.25
C PRO A 310 19.82 -8.96 4.32
N SER A 311 19.91 -7.87 3.55
CA SER A 311 18.80 -6.96 3.25
C SER A 311 18.11 -7.45 1.99
N LEU A 312 17.02 -8.20 2.16
CA LEU A 312 16.31 -8.89 1.09
C LEU A 312 15.16 -8.03 0.53
N LEU A 313 14.90 -8.13 -0.78
CA LEU A 313 13.81 -7.44 -1.48
C LEU A 313 13.87 -5.91 -1.31
N ARG A 314 15.08 -5.32 -1.35
CA ARG A 314 15.31 -3.87 -1.22
C ARG A 314 14.39 -3.05 -2.14
N GLY A 315 13.89 -1.94 -1.62
CA GLY A 315 12.90 -1.09 -2.29
C GLY A 315 11.58 -1.79 -2.66
N TYR A 316 11.32 -2.97 -2.10
CA TYR A 316 10.23 -3.87 -2.49
C TYR A 316 10.27 -4.22 -3.99
N SER A 317 11.36 -4.83 -4.43
CA SER A 317 11.69 -5.01 -5.86
C SER A 317 10.69 -5.85 -6.68
N ALA A 318 9.82 -6.61 -6.03
CA ALA A 318 8.72 -7.37 -6.65
C ALA A 318 7.50 -7.47 -5.72
N PRO A 319 6.26 -7.56 -6.26
CA PRO A 319 5.03 -7.62 -5.48
C PRO A 319 4.76 -9.04 -4.96
N ILE A 320 5.56 -9.47 -3.98
CA ILE A 320 5.55 -10.84 -3.45
C ILE A 320 5.35 -10.87 -1.93
N ARG A 321 5.03 -12.06 -1.41
CA ARG A 321 5.18 -12.39 0.02
C ARG A 321 6.54 -13.04 0.23
N LEU A 322 7.42 -12.34 0.93
CA LEU A 322 8.73 -12.86 1.29
C LEU A 322 8.66 -13.61 2.64
N GLN A 323 9.21 -14.82 2.66
CA GLN A 323 9.47 -15.61 3.85
C GLN A 323 10.98 -15.86 3.93
N SER A 324 11.59 -15.61 5.08
CA SER A 324 13.03 -15.79 5.27
C SER A 324 13.35 -16.41 6.62
N ASP A 325 14.58 -16.90 6.74
CA ASP A 325 15.18 -17.43 7.97
C ASP A 325 15.80 -16.34 8.87
N LEU A 326 15.53 -15.05 8.60
CA LEU A 326 15.96 -13.93 9.43
C LEU A 326 15.39 -14.07 10.86
N THR A 327 16.29 -14.03 11.84
CA THR A 327 15.97 -14.06 13.26
C THR A 327 15.42 -12.71 13.73
N GLU A 328 14.87 -12.65 14.95
CA GLU A 328 14.48 -11.37 15.54
C GLU A 328 15.69 -10.44 15.73
N ASP A 329 16.85 -10.99 16.11
CA ASP A 329 18.09 -10.20 16.24
C ASP A 329 18.53 -9.60 14.90
N ASP A 330 18.42 -10.36 13.81
CA ASP A 330 18.69 -9.84 12.46
C ASP A 330 17.72 -8.71 12.09
N LEU A 331 16.43 -8.85 12.42
CA LEU A 331 15.42 -7.82 12.14
C LEU A 331 15.63 -6.55 12.98
N PHE A 332 15.97 -6.67 14.26
CA PHE A 332 16.35 -5.52 15.08
C PHE A 332 17.62 -4.85 14.55
N PHE A 333 18.58 -5.64 14.06
CA PHE A 333 19.79 -5.13 13.43
C PHE A 333 19.47 -4.36 12.15
N LEU A 334 18.63 -4.89 11.25
CA LEU A 334 18.22 -4.21 10.01
C LEU A 334 17.41 -2.95 10.28
N LEU A 335 16.49 -2.99 11.24
CA LEU A 335 15.72 -1.81 11.67
C LEU A 335 16.64 -0.64 12.06
N ALA A 336 17.73 -0.95 12.78
CA ALA A 336 18.68 0.04 13.27
C ALA A 336 19.69 0.48 12.18
N ASN A 337 20.11 -0.42 11.30
CA ASN A 337 21.33 -0.24 10.52
C ASN A 337 21.20 -0.38 9.00
N ASP A 338 20.08 -0.88 8.46
CA ASP A 338 19.98 -1.12 7.01
C ASP A 338 20.13 0.18 6.21
N SER A 339 20.93 0.17 5.15
CA SER A 339 21.11 1.33 4.29
C SER A 339 19.91 1.57 3.37
N ASP A 340 19.08 0.55 3.11
CA ASP A 340 17.81 0.69 2.43
C ASP A 340 16.72 1.09 3.43
N GLU A 341 16.33 2.37 3.40
CA GLU A 341 15.36 2.92 4.36
C GLU A 341 14.00 2.20 4.30
N PHE A 342 13.60 1.72 3.13
CA PHE A 342 12.39 0.90 3.01
C PHE A 342 12.52 -0.40 3.81
N ASN A 343 13.64 -1.10 3.71
CA ASN A 343 13.90 -2.31 4.48
C ASN A 343 14.13 -2.07 5.97
N ARG A 344 14.66 -0.90 6.37
CA ARG A 344 14.62 -0.48 7.78
C ARG A 344 13.19 -0.47 8.30
N TRP A 345 12.27 0.17 7.57
CA TRP A 345 10.85 0.16 7.90
C TRP A 345 10.26 -1.26 7.88
N GLU A 346 10.54 -2.04 6.84
CA GLU A 346 10.01 -3.40 6.67
C GLU A 346 10.42 -4.33 7.82
N ALA A 347 11.67 -4.24 8.29
CA ALA A 347 12.15 -5.02 9.42
C ALA A 347 11.30 -4.75 10.68
N GLY A 348 10.97 -3.48 10.93
CA GLY A 348 10.05 -3.06 11.99
C GLY A 348 8.64 -3.62 11.79
N GLN A 349 8.14 -3.65 10.54
CA GLN A 349 6.81 -4.21 10.24
C GLN A 349 6.77 -5.74 10.36
N ILE A 350 7.85 -6.46 10.02
CA ILE A 350 7.95 -7.91 10.26
C ILE A 350 7.89 -8.18 11.77
N LEU A 351 8.67 -7.45 12.57
CA LEU A 351 8.64 -7.56 14.03
C LEU A 351 7.23 -7.26 14.59
N ALA A 352 6.59 -6.18 14.13
CA ALA A 352 5.25 -5.80 14.56
C ALA A 352 4.20 -6.86 14.20
N ARG A 353 4.24 -7.43 12.98
CA ARG A 353 3.32 -8.50 12.55
C ARG A 353 3.49 -9.77 13.39
N LYS A 354 4.74 -10.21 13.63
CA LYS A 354 5.04 -11.37 14.49
C LYS A 354 4.50 -11.14 15.91
N LEU A 355 4.78 -9.98 16.49
CA LEU A 355 4.28 -9.59 17.81
C LEU A 355 2.75 -9.59 17.88
N MET A 356 2.08 -8.97 16.91
CA MET A 356 0.61 -8.91 16.87
C MET A 356 0.00 -10.30 16.74
N LEU A 357 0.51 -11.15 15.85
CA LEU A 357 0.00 -12.52 15.68
C LEU A 357 0.20 -13.36 16.95
N ASN A 358 1.34 -13.25 17.62
CA ASN A 358 1.58 -13.93 18.89
C ASN A 358 0.63 -13.45 19.99
N LEU A 359 0.39 -12.13 20.08
CA LEU A 359 -0.55 -11.58 21.06
C LEU A 359 -2.01 -11.93 20.73
N VAL A 360 -2.36 -12.12 19.46
CA VAL A 360 -3.66 -12.66 19.05
C VAL A 360 -3.81 -14.11 19.51
N ASP A 361 -2.79 -14.95 19.33
CA ASP A 361 -2.81 -16.32 19.87
C ASP A 361 -2.97 -16.30 21.40
N ASP A 362 -2.22 -15.44 22.09
CA ASP A 362 -2.34 -15.31 23.54
C ASP A 362 -3.75 -14.87 23.96
N PHE A 363 -4.34 -13.88 23.29
CA PHE A 363 -5.71 -13.44 23.54
C PHE A 363 -6.73 -14.57 23.34
N GLN A 364 -6.65 -15.28 22.21
CA GLN A 364 -7.57 -16.38 21.88
C GLN A 364 -7.45 -17.55 22.86
N ASN A 365 -6.28 -17.76 23.44
CA ASN A 365 -6.02 -18.79 24.45
C ASN A 365 -6.19 -18.27 25.90
N ASN A 366 -6.78 -17.09 26.10
CA ASN A 366 -7.00 -16.47 27.42
C ASN A 366 -5.72 -16.30 28.26
N LYS A 367 -4.57 -16.11 27.60
CA LYS A 367 -3.32 -15.73 28.25
C LYS A 367 -3.24 -14.21 28.39
N PRO A 368 -2.52 -13.69 29.40
CA PRO A 368 -2.33 -12.25 29.55
C PRO A 368 -1.53 -11.68 28.38
N LEU A 369 -1.96 -10.52 27.88
CA LEU A 369 -1.21 -9.78 26.88
C LEU A 369 -0.01 -9.08 27.54
N VAL A 370 1.19 -9.36 27.05
CA VAL A 370 2.44 -8.76 27.54
C VAL A 370 3.23 -8.22 26.37
N LEU A 371 3.48 -6.91 26.38
CA LEU A 371 4.27 -6.27 25.32
C LEU A 371 5.76 -6.59 25.51
N ASN A 372 6.42 -7.00 24.43
CA ASN A 372 7.85 -7.29 24.44
C ASN A 372 8.67 -6.01 24.68
N SER A 373 9.48 -5.97 25.74
CA SER A 373 10.29 -4.78 26.10
C SER A 373 11.34 -4.40 25.06
N ASN A 374 11.88 -5.37 24.29
CA ASN A 374 12.79 -5.08 23.19
C ASN A 374 12.07 -4.33 22.06
N PHE A 375 10.80 -4.68 21.79
CA PHE A 375 9.98 -3.96 20.82
C PHE A 375 9.76 -2.51 21.26
N VAL A 376 9.41 -2.28 22.53
CA VAL A 376 9.28 -0.92 23.10
C VAL A 376 10.60 -0.15 23.00
N GLY A 377 11.72 -0.79 23.32
CA GLY A 377 13.05 -0.20 23.22
C GLY A 377 13.43 0.21 21.79
N GLY A 378 13.14 -0.64 20.79
CA GLY A 378 13.34 -0.33 19.37
C GLY A 378 12.46 0.83 18.91
N PHE A 379 11.18 0.81 19.31
CA PHE A 379 10.21 1.86 19.02
C PHE A 379 10.65 3.22 19.58
N LYS A 380 11.12 3.24 20.83
CA LYS A 380 11.69 4.42 21.48
C LYS A 380 12.89 4.98 20.71
N ARG A 381 13.83 4.12 20.31
CA ARG A 381 15.03 4.54 19.57
C ARG A 381 14.66 5.26 18.27
N ILE A 382 13.72 4.71 17.50
CA ILE A 382 13.24 5.33 16.26
C ILE A 382 12.54 6.66 16.55
N LEU A 383 11.65 6.70 17.54
CA LEU A 383 10.90 7.91 17.92
C LEU A 383 11.83 9.06 18.32
N THR A 384 12.95 8.76 18.99
CA THR A 384 13.88 9.78 19.51
C THR A 384 15.09 10.05 18.62
N ASP A 385 15.22 9.39 17.47
CA ASP A 385 16.34 9.58 16.55
C ASP A 385 16.13 10.83 15.69
N SER A 386 16.82 11.92 16.06
CA SER A 386 16.72 13.20 15.36
C SER A 386 17.39 13.22 13.97
N SER A 387 18.13 12.17 13.60
CA SER A 387 18.76 12.06 12.28
C SER A 387 17.80 11.55 11.21
N LEU A 388 16.71 10.91 11.62
CA LEU A 388 15.71 10.35 10.70
C LEU A 388 14.73 11.41 10.22
N ASP A 389 14.27 11.22 8.98
CA ASP A 389 13.15 11.97 8.47
C ASP A 389 11.89 11.76 9.34
N LYS A 390 11.21 12.84 9.70
CA LYS A 390 10.08 12.78 10.64
C LYS A 390 8.88 12.03 10.07
N GLU A 391 8.67 12.11 8.75
CA GLU A 391 7.58 11.38 8.10
C GLU A 391 7.90 9.89 8.04
N PHE A 392 9.16 9.53 7.77
CA PHE A 392 9.63 8.16 7.95
C PHE A 392 9.40 7.64 9.37
N VAL A 393 9.78 8.40 10.41
CA VAL A 393 9.54 8.03 11.81
C VAL A 393 8.05 7.80 12.03
N ALA A 394 7.17 8.71 11.58
CA ALA A 394 5.72 8.57 11.69
C ALA A 394 5.20 7.26 11.07
N LYS A 395 5.74 6.84 9.91
CA LYS A 395 5.40 5.57 9.27
C LYS A 395 5.98 4.35 10.01
N ALA A 396 7.21 4.44 10.49
CA ALA A 396 7.89 3.36 11.21
C ALA A 396 7.22 3.04 12.55
N ILE A 397 6.72 4.06 13.25
CA ILE A 397 5.99 3.92 14.51
C ILE A 397 4.48 3.64 14.31
N THR A 398 4.01 3.49 13.08
CA THR A 398 2.61 3.12 12.80
C THR A 398 2.50 1.59 12.75
N LEU A 399 1.65 1.03 13.61
CA LEU A 399 1.37 -0.42 13.63
C LEU A 399 0.72 -0.90 12.33
N PRO A 400 0.94 -2.15 11.92
CA PRO A 400 0.20 -2.80 10.85
C PRO A 400 -1.32 -2.63 10.98
N GLY A 401 -2.01 -2.57 9.84
CA GLY A 401 -3.46 -2.46 9.79
C GLY A 401 -4.15 -3.77 10.21
N GLU A 402 -5.36 -3.68 10.75
CA GLU A 402 -6.12 -4.87 11.16
C GLU A 402 -6.39 -5.81 9.98
N GLY A 403 -6.70 -5.25 8.80
CA GLY A 403 -6.88 -6.01 7.57
C GLY A 403 -5.65 -6.80 7.14
N GLU A 404 -4.45 -6.23 7.28
CA GLU A 404 -3.18 -6.92 6.99
C GLU A 404 -2.97 -8.10 7.95
N ILE A 405 -3.22 -7.92 9.25
CA ILE A 405 -3.07 -9.01 10.22
C ILE A 405 -4.09 -10.12 9.95
N MET A 406 -5.35 -9.78 9.73
CA MET A 406 -6.39 -10.75 9.37
C MET A 406 -6.06 -11.51 8.07
N ASP A 407 -5.40 -10.86 7.11
CA ASP A 407 -4.96 -11.49 5.87
C ASP A 407 -3.88 -12.56 6.08
N LEU A 408 -3.06 -12.43 7.13
CA LEU A 408 -2.03 -13.39 7.51
C LEU A 408 -2.54 -14.55 8.35
N MET A 409 -3.76 -14.45 8.90
CA MET A 409 -4.39 -15.50 9.70
C MET A 409 -5.09 -16.53 8.82
N GLU A 410 -5.06 -17.81 9.21
CA GLU A 410 -5.86 -18.84 8.53
C GLU A 410 -7.36 -18.55 8.65
N VAL A 411 -7.82 -18.31 9.88
CA VAL A 411 -9.17 -17.82 10.21
C VAL A 411 -9.05 -16.41 10.76
N ALA A 412 -9.58 -15.43 10.05
CA ALA A 412 -9.59 -14.03 10.45
C ALA A 412 -10.49 -13.80 11.67
N ASP A 413 -9.94 -13.14 12.69
CA ASP A 413 -10.65 -12.78 13.92
C ASP A 413 -10.59 -11.26 14.16
N PRO A 414 -11.60 -10.50 13.71
CA PRO A 414 -11.61 -9.05 13.83
C PRO A 414 -11.65 -8.59 15.29
N ASP A 415 -12.27 -9.36 16.20
CA ASP A 415 -12.37 -8.98 17.62
C ASP A 415 -11.00 -9.09 18.30
N ALA A 416 -10.30 -10.21 18.07
CA ALA A 416 -8.98 -10.46 18.66
C ALA A 416 -7.93 -9.47 18.11
N VAL A 417 -7.92 -9.27 16.79
CA VAL A 417 -6.98 -8.34 16.15
C VAL A 417 -7.20 -6.91 16.64
N HIS A 418 -8.45 -6.45 16.71
CA HIS A 418 -8.78 -5.13 17.23
C HIS A 418 -8.32 -4.98 18.70
N THR A 419 -8.64 -5.95 19.55
CA THR A 419 -8.29 -5.93 20.98
C THR A 419 -6.77 -5.86 21.18
N VAL A 420 -6.02 -6.70 20.47
CA VAL A 420 -4.56 -6.74 20.55
C VAL A 420 -3.93 -5.46 20.04
N ARG A 421 -4.42 -4.93 18.91
CA ARG A 421 -3.90 -3.68 18.35
C ARG A 421 -4.14 -2.51 19.29
N SER A 422 -5.32 -2.43 19.89
CA SER A 422 -5.66 -1.43 20.91
C SER A 422 -4.79 -1.57 22.17
N PHE A 423 -4.55 -2.80 22.63
CA PHE A 423 -3.63 -3.08 23.73
C PHE A 423 -2.22 -2.58 23.45
N ILE A 424 -1.62 -2.93 22.31
CA ILE A 424 -0.25 -2.52 21.94
C ILE A 424 -0.17 -1.00 21.89
N ARG A 425 -1.15 -0.33 21.27
CA ARG A 425 -1.19 1.13 21.16
C ARG A 425 -1.20 1.81 22.53
N LYS A 426 -2.08 1.35 23.44
CA LYS A 426 -2.18 1.87 24.81
C LYS A 426 -0.89 1.63 25.61
N GLN A 427 -0.33 0.42 25.50
CA GLN A 427 0.87 0.05 26.24
C GLN A 427 2.10 0.86 25.77
N LEU A 428 2.29 1.02 24.45
CA LEU A 428 3.34 1.90 23.91
C LEU A 428 3.15 3.35 24.37
N ALA A 429 1.92 3.88 24.29
CA ALA A 429 1.63 5.24 24.73
C ALA A 429 1.94 5.44 26.22
N SER A 430 1.67 4.44 27.05
CA SER A 430 1.93 4.47 28.50
C SER A 430 3.43 4.43 28.80
N GLU A 431 4.14 3.46 28.22
CA GLU A 431 5.58 3.27 28.48
C GLU A 431 6.45 4.38 27.89
N LEU A 432 6.01 5.01 26.79
CA LEU A 432 6.73 6.09 26.09
C LEU A 432 6.03 7.45 26.21
N LYS A 433 5.23 7.64 27.28
CA LYS A 433 4.42 8.86 27.51
C LYS A 433 5.26 10.13 27.39
N SER A 434 6.44 10.16 28.00
CA SER A 434 7.31 11.34 28.00
C SER A 434 7.87 11.68 26.61
N GLU A 435 8.21 10.65 25.84
CA GLU A 435 8.77 10.77 24.50
C GLU A 435 7.70 11.24 23.51
N PHE A 436 6.48 10.70 23.60
CA PHE A 436 5.36 11.17 22.78
C PHE A 436 4.97 12.61 23.11
N LEU A 437 4.93 12.98 24.40
CA LEU A 437 4.67 14.38 24.81
C LEU A 437 5.73 15.32 24.25
N SER A 438 7.02 15.00 24.41
CA SER A 438 8.12 15.76 23.83
C SER A 438 8.01 15.86 22.31
N THR A 439 7.61 14.77 21.65
CA THR A 439 7.40 14.74 20.20
C THR A 439 6.28 15.67 19.77
N VAL A 440 5.15 15.71 20.49
CA VAL A 440 4.06 16.66 20.20
C VAL A 440 4.57 18.09 20.34
N GLU A 441 5.17 18.45 21.47
CA GLU A 441 5.63 19.83 21.74
C GLU A 441 6.70 20.31 20.74
N ASN A 442 7.73 19.49 20.47
CA ASN A 442 8.82 19.86 19.56
C ASN A 442 8.39 19.97 18.09
N ASN A 443 7.20 19.48 17.76
CA ASN A 443 6.64 19.51 16.41
C ASN A 443 5.41 20.43 16.31
N LYS A 444 5.11 21.28 17.30
CA LYS A 444 4.14 22.36 17.12
C LYS A 444 4.72 23.49 16.26
N SER A 445 3.83 24.25 15.60
CA SER A 445 4.19 25.46 14.87
C SER A 445 3.04 26.45 14.94
N SER A 446 3.37 27.73 15.06
CA SER A 446 2.44 28.86 14.88
C SER A 446 2.62 29.55 13.52
N GLY A 447 3.48 29.01 12.65
CA GLY A 447 3.71 29.54 11.31
C GLY A 447 2.53 29.29 10.37
N GLU A 448 2.56 29.97 9.23
CA GLU A 448 1.58 29.76 8.16
C GLU A 448 1.65 28.33 7.60
N TYR A 449 0.52 27.84 7.10
CA TYR A 449 0.48 26.54 6.44
C TYR A 449 1.28 26.58 5.14
N VAL A 450 2.26 25.69 5.03
CA VAL A 450 2.98 25.41 3.79
C VAL A 450 2.89 23.92 3.50
N PHE A 451 2.60 23.60 2.24
CA PHE A 451 2.64 22.24 1.69
C PHE A 451 4.04 21.98 1.12
N ASP A 452 4.95 21.59 1.99
CA ASP A 452 6.30 21.13 1.65
C ASP A 452 6.70 19.97 2.58
N HIS A 453 7.72 19.21 2.19
CA HIS A 453 8.16 18.01 2.92
C HIS A 453 8.54 18.30 4.38
N SER A 454 9.21 19.44 4.66
CA SER A 454 9.67 19.79 6.01
C SER A 454 8.49 20.02 6.97
N ASN A 455 7.47 20.74 6.51
CA ASN A 455 6.28 21.04 7.28
C ASN A 455 5.33 19.84 7.39
N MET A 456 5.16 19.08 6.31
CA MET A 456 4.37 17.85 6.29
C MET A 456 4.92 16.80 7.25
N SER A 457 6.23 16.53 7.19
CA SER A 457 6.89 15.53 8.05
C SER A 457 6.76 15.86 9.53
N ARG A 458 6.86 17.14 9.91
CA ARG A 458 6.57 17.64 11.27
C ARG A 458 5.14 17.33 11.69
N ARG A 459 4.15 17.71 10.87
CA ARG A 459 2.72 17.50 11.19
C ARG A 459 2.39 16.01 11.29
N ALA A 460 2.91 15.18 10.37
CA ALA A 460 2.73 13.74 10.37
C ALA A 460 3.20 13.12 11.70
N LEU A 461 4.42 13.42 12.14
CA LEU A 461 4.97 12.89 13.38
C LEU A 461 4.21 13.40 14.62
N LYS A 462 3.89 14.71 14.66
CA LYS A 462 3.08 15.30 15.74
C LYS A 462 1.74 14.59 15.89
N ASN A 463 1.04 14.39 14.78
CA ASN A 463 -0.31 13.84 14.76
C ASN A 463 -0.34 12.37 15.16
N VAL A 464 0.65 11.58 14.75
CA VAL A 464 0.78 10.18 15.21
C VAL A 464 1.07 10.13 16.71
N ALA A 465 1.96 10.97 17.22
CA ALA A 465 2.24 11.05 18.66
C ALA A 465 1.00 11.47 19.47
N LEU A 466 0.25 12.46 19.00
CA LEU A 466 -1.01 12.89 19.63
C LEU A 466 -2.03 11.74 19.67
N ALA A 467 -2.15 10.96 18.59
CA ALA A 467 -3.04 9.81 18.54
C ALA A 467 -2.63 8.70 19.52
N TYR A 468 -1.33 8.48 19.75
CA TYR A 468 -0.86 7.56 20.80
C TYR A 468 -1.28 8.06 22.19
N LEU A 469 -1.01 9.32 22.52
CA LEU A 469 -1.39 9.89 23.82
C LEU A 469 -2.90 9.86 24.06
N ALA A 470 -3.71 10.21 23.05
CA ALA A 470 -5.16 10.19 23.15
C ALA A 470 -5.74 8.78 23.38
N SER A 471 -5.01 7.72 23.01
CA SER A 471 -5.44 6.34 23.26
C SER A 471 -5.39 5.93 24.73
N LEU A 472 -4.69 6.68 25.58
CA LEU A 472 -4.66 6.43 27.02
C LEU A 472 -5.98 6.75 27.72
N GLU A 473 -6.88 7.49 27.06
CA GLU A 473 -8.19 7.89 27.61
C GLU A 473 -8.10 8.72 28.91
N ASP A 474 -6.92 9.28 29.21
CA ASP A 474 -6.74 10.21 30.31
C ASP A 474 -7.30 11.59 29.96
N GLN A 475 -7.89 12.27 30.96
CA GLN A 475 -8.42 13.62 30.80
C GLN A 475 -7.35 14.62 30.32
N GLU A 476 -6.11 14.49 30.82
CA GLU A 476 -4.96 15.32 30.42
C GLU A 476 -4.76 15.32 28.90
N PHE A 477 -4.79 14.15 28.27
CA PHE A 477 -4.55 14.02 26.82
C PHE A 477 -5.78 14.33 25.98
N THR A 478 -6.97 14.13 26.55
CA THR A 478 -8.21 14.61 25.94
C THR A 478 -8.20 16.14 25.86
N ASP A 479 -7.77 16.81 26.94
CA ASP A 479 -7.65 18.27 26.98
C ASP A 479 -6.56 18.78 26.02
N LEU A 480 -5.42 18.07 25.92
CA LEU A 480 -4.37 18.36 24.94
C LEU A 480 -4.90 18.26 23.50
N ALA A 481 -5.58 17.18 23.14
CA ALA A 481 -6.16 17.01 21.82
C ALA A 481 -7.23 18.08 21.53
N LEU A 482 -8.05 18.43 22.53
CA LEU A 482 -9.04 19.51 22.41
C LEU A 482 -8.38 20.87 22.19
N GLN A 483 -7.25 21.14 22.86
CA GLN A 483 -6.47 22.34 22.63
C GLN A 483 -5.94 22.39 21.20
N GLU A 484 -5.30 21.31 20.72
CA GLU A 484 -4.80 21.22 19.34
C GLU A 484 -5.93 21.39 18.32
N TYR A 485 -7.11 20.82 18.56
CA TYR A 485 -8.28 20.99 17.69
C TYR A 485 -8.72 22.46 17.59
N LYS A 486 -8.74 23.17 18.73
CA LYS A 486 -9.19 24.58 18.82
C LYS A 486 -8.17 25.57 18.26
N THR A 487 -6.89 25.28 18.39
CA THR A 487 -5.81 26.19 17.96
C THR A 487 -5.27 25.88 16.57
N ALA A 488 -5.63 24.74 15.97
CA ALA A 488 -5.20 24.37 14.64
C ALA A 488 -5.59 25.43 13.59
N THR A 489 -4.61 25.81 12.77
CA THR A 489 -4.75 26.80 11.69
C THR A 489 -5.00 26.15 10.33
N ASN A 490 -5.01 24.83 10.26
CA ASN A 490 -5.17 24.04 9.04
C ASN A 490 -5.92 22.73 9.30
N MET A 491 -6.51 22.18 8.25
CA MET A 491 -7.32 20.95 8.31
C MET A 491 -6.49 19.72 8.71
N THR A 492 -5.20 19.64 8.36
CA THR A 492 -4.35 18.50 8.75
C THR A 492 -4.27 18.34 10.26
N GLU A 493 -3.95 19.41 10.98
CA GLU A 493 -3.82 19.38 12.44
C GLU A 493 -5.20 19.35 13.12
N GLN A 494 -6.17 20.13 12.63
CA GLN A 494 -7.53 20.15 13.19
C GLN A 494 -8.19 18.77 13.10
N PHE A 495 -8.13 18.13 11.93
CA PHE A 495 -8.77 16.85 11.70
C PHE A 495 -8.05 15.70 12.42
N ALA A 496 -6.72 15.74 12.55
CA ALA A 496 -5.99 14.74 13.33
C ALA A 496 -6.33 14.80 14.82
N ALA A 497 -6.48 16.01 15.37
CA ALA A 497 -6.94 16.20 16.75
C ALA A 497 -8.39 15.74 16.93
N LEU A 498 -9.29 16.11 16.01
CA LEU A 498 -10.67 15.62 15.97
C LEU A 498 -10.71 14.08 15.95
N ALA A 499 -9.94 13.45 15.06
CA ALA A 499 -9.88 12.00 14.92
C ALA A 499 -9.35 11.30 16.19
N SER A 500 -8.43 11.94 16.91
CA SER A 500 -7.92 11.43 18.18
C SER A 500 -8.98 11.47 19.28
N ILE A 501 -9.83 12.50 19.31
CA ILE A 501 -10.95 12.63 20.26
C ILE A 501 -12.10 11.69 19.88
N ALA A 502 -12.39 11.54 18.59
CA ALA A 502 -13.57 10.83 18.09
C ALA A 502 -13.62 9.34 18.46
N GLN A 503 -12.48 8.75 18.84
CA GLN A 503 -12.37 7.36 19.28
C GLN A 503 -12.75 7.17 20.77
N ASN A 504 -12.85 8.24 21.56
CA ASN A 504 -13.11 8.18 22.99
C ASN A 504 -14.57 8.59 23.28
N PRO A 505 -15.44 7.66 23.71
CA PRO A 505 -16.84 8.00 24.03
C PRO A 505 -16.95 9.03 25.15
N GLY A 506 -17.84 9.99 25.00
CA GLY A 506 -18.15 10.97 26.05
C GLY A 506 -18.57 12.34 25.52
N LYS A 507 -18.93 13.24 26.44
CA LYS A 507 -19.46 14.56 26.08
C LYS A 507 -18.51 15.38 25.20
N ILE A 508 -17.20 15.34 25.48
CA ILE A 508 -16.20 16.09 24.70
C ILE A 508 -16.21 15.65 23.23
N ARG A 509 -16.29 14.34 22.97
CA ARG A 509 -16.39 13.81 21.62
C ARG A 509 -17.63 14.35 20.91
N ASP A 510 -18.79 14.25 21.55
CA ASP A 510 -20.06 14.64 20.94
C ASP A 510 -20.09 16.15 20.65
N ASP A 511 -19.59 16.97 21.59
CA ASP A 511 -19.48 18.42 21.43
C ASP A 511 -18.55 18.79 20.26
N VAL A 512 -17.38 18.14 20.15
CA VAL A 512 -16.38 18.47 19.13
C VAL A 512 -16.82 17.97 17.73
N LEU A 513 -17.46 16.81 17.64
CA LEU A 513 -18.07 16.35 16.38
C LEU A 513 -19.20 17.28 15.92
N ALA A 514 -20.01 17.77 16.85
CA ALA A 514 -21.06 18.75 16.55
C ALA A 514 -20.47 20.09 16.13
N ASP A 515 -19.50 20.63 16.85
CA ASP A 515 -18.79 21.88 16.51
C ASP A 515 -18.16 21.81 15.10
N PHE A 516 -17.48 20.71 14.78
CA PHE A 516 -16.90 20.53 13.45
C PHE A 516 -17.98 20.51 12.37
N TYR A 517 -19.09 19.78 12.58
CA TYR A 517 -20.18 19.73 11.62
C TYR A 517 -20.86 21.09 11.46
N GLU A 518 -21.20 21.78 12.55
CA GLU A 518 -21.86 23.09 12.52
C GLU A 518 -21.03 24.12 11.75
N LYS A 519 -19.71 24.11 11.94
CA LYS A 519 -18.77 24.96 11.21
C LYS A 519 -18.74 24.64 9.71
N TRP A 520 -18.76 23.37 9.35
CA TRP A 520 -18.46 22.91 7.98
C TRP A 520 -19.65 22.38 7.19
N GLN A 521 -20.88 22.38 7.72
CA GLN A 521 -22.07 21.78 7.09
C GLN A 521 -22.40 22.29 5.67
N ASN A 522 -21.87 23.45 5.27
CA ASN A 522 -22.04 24.00 3.92
C ASN A 522 -20.90 23.65 2.95
N ASP A 523 -19.86 22.95 3.42
CA ASP A 523 -18.76 22.42 2.62
C ASP A 523 -18.85 20.88 2.57
N TYR A 524 -19.35 20.36 1.46
CA TYR A 524 -19.60 18.91 1.32
C TYR A 524 -18.31 18.08 1.33
N LEU A 525 -17.16 18.62 0.92
CA LEU A 525 -15.90 17.87 0.94
C LEU A 525 -15.42 17.68 2.38
N VAL A 526 -15.56 18.72 3.21
CA VAL A 526 -15.23 18.64 4.64
C VAL A 526 -16.24 17.79 5.39
N VAL A 527 -17.53 17.90 5.08
CA VAL A 527 -18.59 17.03 5.64
C VAL A 527 -18.36 15.56 5.30
N ASN A 528 -17.88 15.24 4.09
CA ASN A 528 -17.51 13.88 3.73
C ASN A 528 -16.39 13.31 4.62
N LYS A 529 -15.42 14.15 5.06
CA LYS A 529 -14.40 13.73 6.02
C LYS A 529 -15.03 13.42 7.38
N TRP A 530 -15.98 14.23 7.82
CA TRP A 530 -16.71 14.03 9.07
C TRP A 530 -17.54 12.73 9.05
N PHE A 531 -18.22 12.42 7.95
CA PHE A 531 -18.90 11.14 7.77
C PHE A 531 -17.92 9.96 7.77
N ALA A 532 -16.81 10.08 7.04
CA ALA A 532 -15.78 9.05 6.98
C ALA A 532 -15.19 8.75 8.36
N LEU A 533 -14.88 9.78 9.16
CA LEU A 533 -14.36 9.63 10.52
C LEU A 533 -15.32 8.86 11.42
N GLN A 534 -16.60 9.21 11.39
CA GLN A 534 -17.61 8.51 12.18
C GLN A 534 -17.80 7.07 11.72
N ALA A 535 -17.83 6.83 10.41
CA ALA A 535 -18.01 5.48 9.88
C ALA A 535 -16.92 4.52 10.37
N VAL A 536 -15.67 4.98 10.51
CA VAL A 536 -14.53 4.16 10.98
C VAL A 536 -14.31 4.20 12.48
N SER A 537 -15.24 4.79 13.24
CA SER A 537 -15.20 4.78 14.70
C SER A 537 -15.39 3.36 15.24
N ASP A 538 -14.61 2.98 16.24
CA ASP A 538 -14.74 1.67 16.90
C ASP A 538 -15.96 1.57 17.83
N ILE A 539 -16.64 2.70 18.07
CA ILE A 539 -17.89 2.76 18.83
C ILE A 539 -19.01 1.96 18.13
N PRO A 540 -19.77 1.12 18.86
CA PRO A 540 -20.87 0.35 18.28
C PRO A 540 -21.88 1.21 17.51
N GLY A 541 -22.35 0.69 16.37
CA GLY A 541 -23.36 1.34 15.51
C GLY A 541 -22.80 1.96 14.23
N PHE A 542 -21.47 2.06 14.08
CA PHE A 542 -20.81 2.49 12.84
C PHE A 542 -20.23 1.30 12.07
N CYS A 543 -20.38 1.25 10.74
CA CYS A 543 -20.09 0.03 9.95
C CYS A 543 -18.77 0.07 9.15
N GLY A 544 -17.92 1.08 9.34
CA GLY A 544 -16.66 1.24 8.59
C GLY A 544 -15.44 0.61 9.26
N SER A 545 -15.44 0.43 10.58
CA SER A 545 -14.39 -0.32 11.29
C SER A 545 -14.57 -1.83 11.10
N PRO A 546 -13.50 -2.63 10.94
CA PRO A 546 -13.62 -4.08 10.79
C PRO A 546 -14.35 -4.77 11.94
N VAL A 547 -14.11 -4.36 13.18
CA VAL A 547 -14.75 -4.94 14.38
C VAL A 547 -16.27 -4.78 14.36
N ASN A 548 -16.77 -3.61 13.97
CA ASN A 548 -18.21 -3.36 13.91
C ASN A 548 -18.86 -3.89 12.62
N PHE A 549 -18.18 -3.83 11.46
CA PHE A 549 -18.70 -4.42 10.23
C PHE A 549 -18.90 -5.94 10.39
N HIS A 550 -17.94 -6.59 11.04
CA HIS A 550 -17.97 -8.00 11.35
C HIS A 550 -18.53 -8.28 12.76
N ALA A 551 -19.44 -7.45 13.28
CA ALA A 551 -20.10 -7.72 14.55
C ALA A 551 -20.78 -9.10 14.53
N LYS A 552 -20.71 -9.82 15.66
CA LYS A 552 -21.21 -11.21 15.79
C LYS A 552 -22.72 -11.35 15.60
N ASP A 553 -23.47 -10.26 15.75
CA ASP A 553 -24.90 -10.21 15.49
C ASP A 553 -25.25 -10.06 14.00
N GLY A 554 -24.28 -9.75 13.14
CA GLY A 554 -24.47 -9.57 11.70
C GLY A 554 -25.05 -8.22 11.29
N SER A 555 -25.20 -7.27 12.22
CA SER A 555 -25.79 -5.94 11.97
C SER A 555 -25.07 -5.17 10.85
N GLY A 556 -23.74 -5.20 10.83
CA GLY A 556 -22.94 -4.59 9.75
C GLY A 556 -23.17 -5.22 8.38
N TYR A 557 -23.39 -6.54 8.32
CA TYR A 557 -23.69 -7.23 7.08
C TYR A 557 -25.08 -6.89 6.55
N GLU A 558 -26.10 -6.89 7.42
CA GLU A 558 -27.46 -6.55 7.05
C GLU A 558 -27.57 -5.11 6.53
N PHE A 559 -26.97 -4.16 7.27
CA PHE A 559 -26.89 -2.76 6.84
C PHE A 559 -26.28 -2.62 5.45
N LEU A 560 -25.10 -3.21 5.23
CA LEU A 560 -24.43 -3.09 3.93
C LEU A 560 -25.21 -3.78 2.82
N GLY A 561 -25.82 -4.94 3.09
CA GLY A 561 -26.66 -5.66 2.12
C GLY A 561 -27.85 -4.82 1.65
N ASP A 562 -28.51 -4.12 2.56
CA ASP A 562 -29.62 -3.22 2.23
C ASP A 562 -29.16 -2.01 1.43
N ILE A 563 -28.04 -1.39 1.82
CA ILE A 563 -27.47 -0.25 1.09
C ILE A 563 -27.05 -0.65 -0.33
N VAL A 564 -26.44 -1.83 -0.51
CA VAL A 564 -26.09 -2.34 -1.85
C VAL A 564 -27.33 -2.47 -2.73
N LEU A 565 -28.43 -3.05 -2.22
CA LEU A 565 -29.67 -3.22 -2.99
C LEU A 565 -30.36 -1.89 -3.33
N GLN A 566 -30.25 -0.89 -2.46
CA GLN A 566 -30.75 0.45 -2.72
C GLN A 566 -29.90 1.17 -3.78
N LEU A 567 -28.57 1.15 -3.60
CA LEU A 567 -27.64 1.82 -4.48
C LEU A 567 -27.54 1.16 -5.85
N ASP A 568 -27.72 -0.15 -5.98
CA ASP A 568 -27.65 -0.84 -7.27
C ASP A 568 -28.65 -0.26 -8.30
N LYS A 569 -29.79 0.22 -7.82
CA LYS A 569 -30.83 0.86 -8.66
C LYS A 569 -30.47 2.27 -9.11
N ILE A 570 -29.54 2.93 -8.41
CA ILE A 570 -29.18 4.34 -8.62
C ILE A 570 -27.82 4.43 -9.31
N ASN A 571 -26.85 3.64 -8.84
CA ASN A 571 -25.46 3.66 -9.26
C ASN A 571 -24.81 2.26 -9.08
N PRO A 572 -24.97 1.37 -10.08
CA PRO A 572 -24.40 0.02 -10.07
C PRO A 572 -22.89 -0.06 -9.81
N GLN A 573 -22.12 0.93 -10.28
CA GLN A 573 -20.67 0.96 -10.09
C GLN A 573 -20.27 1.19 -8.63
N VAL A 574 -20.98 2.08 -7.93
CA VAL A 574 -20.74 2.31 -6.50
C VAL A 574 -21.22 1.10 -5.69
N ALA A 575 -22.39 0.56 -6.03
CA ALA A 575 -22.94 -0.63 -5.38
C ALA A 575 -22.00 -1.86 -5.51
N SER A 576 -21.39 -2.08 -6.68
CA SER A 576 -20.46 -3.20 -6.87
C SER A 576 -19.14 -3.05 -6.10
N ARG A 577 -18.68 -1.81 -5.86
CA ARG A 577 -17.57 -1.58 -4.93
C ARG A 577 -17.94 -1.92 -3.50
N MET A 578 -19.15 -1.57 -3.07
CA MET A 578 -19.62 -1.87 -1.72
C MET A 578 -19.83 -3.36 -1.47
N VAL A 579 -20.39 -4.11 -2.44
CA VAL A 579 -20.59 -5.56 -2.28
C VAL A 579 -19.27 -6.32 -2.18
N SER A 580 -18.14 -5.74 -2.64
CA SER A 580 -16.81 -6.36 -2.53
C SER A 580 -16.36 -6.61 -1.08
N ALA A 581 -16.94 -5.92 -0.09
CA ALA A 581 -16.70 -6.19 1.33
C ALA A 581 -17.09 -7.62 1.75
N PHE A 582 -18.04 -8.24 1.05
CA PHE A 582 -18.43 -9.63 1.28
C PHE A 582 -17.51 -10.66 0.61
N SER A 583 -16.59 -10.25 -0.26
CA SER A 583 -15.80 -11.18 -1.07
C SER A 583 -14.92 -12.14 -0.27
N ARG A 584 -14.55 -11.78 0.96
CA ARG A 584 -13.69 -12.60 1.82
C ARG A 584 -14.43 -13.33 2.94
N TRP A 585 -15.76 -13.47 2.83
CA TRP A 585 -16.61 -14.04 3.89
C TRP A 585 -16.14 -15.40 4.42
N LYS A 586 -15.54 -16.24 3.58
CA LYS A 586 -14.98 -17.56 3.96
C LYS A 586 -13.78 -17.53 4.89
N ARG A 587 -13.13 -16.38 5.06
CA ARG A 587 -11.96 -16.24 5.93
C ARG A 587 -12.33 -16.14 7.41
N TYR A 588 -13.59 -15.87 7.75
CA TYR A 588 -14.04 -15.65 9.12
C TYR A 588 -14.56 -16.94 9.76
N ASP A 589 -14.90 -16.88 11.06
CA ASP A 589 -15.54 -18.00 11.76
C ASP A 589 -16.90 -18.41 11.18
N GLU A 590 -17.39 -19.60 11.53
CA GLU A 590 -18.63 -20.17 10.98
C GLU A 590 -19.87 -19.29 11.17
N THR A 591 -19.95 -18.51 12.26
CA THR A 591 -21.09 -17.64 12.52
C THR A 591 -21.09 -16.49 11.53
N ARG A 592 -19.96 -15.81 11.39
CA ARG A 592 -19.78 -14.73 10.41
C ARG A 592 -19.95 -15.22 8.98
N GLN A 593 -19.46 -16.41 8.66
CA GLN A 593 -19.67 -17.03 7.35
C GLN A 593 -21.14 -17.19 7.01
N LYS A 594 -21.95 -17.75 7.92
CA LYS A 594 -23.40 -17.95 7.71
C LYS A 594 -24.12 -16.62 7.47
N LEU A 595 -23.80 -15.59 8.26
CA LEU A 595 -24.45 -14.28 8.17
C LEU A 595 -24.09 -13.54 6.87
N ALA A 596 -22.79 -13.48 6.52
CA ALA A 596 -22.35 -12.84 5.28
C ALA A 596 -22.86 -13.58 4.03
N LYS A 597 -22.87 -14.92 4.06
CA LYS A 597 -23.43 -15.74 2.98
C LYS A 597 -24.93 -15.45 2.76
N ALA A 598 -25.70 -15.35 3.84
CA ALA A 598 -27.12 -15.03 3.75
C ALA A 598 -27.37 -13.68 3.04
N GLN A 599 -26.51 -12.68 3.26
CA GLN A 599 -26.59 -11.40 2.55
C GLN A 599 -26.23 -11.54 1.07
N LEU A 600 -25.19 -12.30 0.71
CA LEU A 600 -24.87 -12.59 -0.69
C LEU A 600 -26.03 -13.29 -1.41
N GLU A 601 -26.67 -14.28 -0.78
CA GLU A 601 -27.85 -14.98 -1.32
C GLU A 601 -29.07 -14.05 -1.47
N LYS A 602 -29.31 -13.18 -0.49
CA LYS A 602 -30.34 -12.13 -0.55
C LYS A 602 -30.09 -11.17 -1.73
N ILE A 603 -28.85 -10.72 -1.92
CA ILE A 603 -28.49 -9.82 -3.02
C ILE A 603 -28.73 -10.50 -4.36
N LEU A 604 -28.24 -11.73 -4.53
CA LEU A 604 -28.35 -12.48 -5.80
C LEU A 604 -29.79 -12.89 -6.15
N SER A 605 -30.67 -13.03 -5.16
CA SER A 605 -32.09 -13.31 -5.38
C SER A 605 -32.94 -12.07 -5.66
N SER A 606 -32.34 -10.88 -5.63
CA SER A 606 -33.05 -9.63 -5.92
C SER A 606 -33.42 -9.50 -7.40
N ASN A 607 -34.68 -9.14 -7.66
CA ASN A 607 -35.14 -8.86 -9.02
C ASN A 607 -34.51 -7.56 -9.56
N GLY A 608 -33.99 -7.61 -10.79
CA GLY A 608 -33.42 -6.45 -11.47
C GLY A 608 -32.01 -6.08 -11.01
N LEU A 609 -31.28 -7.02 -10.40
CA LEU A 609 -29.89 -6.84 -10.02
C LEU A 609 -29.01 -6.49 -11.23
N SER A 610 -28.17 -5.46 -11.12
CA SER A 610 -27.24 -5.09 -12.19
C SER A 610 -26.19 -6.16 -12.44
N GLU A 611 -25.65 -6.18 -13.66
CA GLU A 611 -24.50 -7.03 -14.01
C GLU A 611 -23.26 -6.69 -13.15
N ASN A 612 -23.10 -5.43 -12.74
CA ASN A 612 -21.98 -4.98 -11.91
C ASN A 612 -22.00 -5.70 -10.55
N VAL A 613 -23.13 -5.64 -9.84
CA VAL A 613 -23.27 -6.29 -8.53
C VAL A 613 -23.36 -7.80 -8.68
N PHE A 614 -24.07 -8.31 -9.69
CA PHE A 614 -24.18 -9.73 -9.97
C PHE A 614 -22.81 -10.40 -10.13
N GLU A 615 -21.90 -9.80 -10.91
CA GLU A 615 -20.57 -10.37 -11.14
C GLU A 615 -19.79 -10.56 -9.83
N ILE A 616 -19.73 -9.53 -8.99
CA ILE A 616 -18.98 -9.59 -7.72
C ILE A 616 -19.65 -10.55 -6.74
N ALA A 617 -20.98 -10.46 -6.58
CA ALA A 617 -21.71 -11.28 -5.62
C ALA A 617 -21.70 -12.76 -5.99
N SER A 618 -21.88 -13.09 -7.28
CA SER A 618 -21.90 -14.48 -7.76
C SER A 618 -20.53 -15.15 -7.64
N LYS A 619 -19.45 -14.46 -8.04
CA LYS A 619 -18.08 -14.94 -7.84
C LYS A 619 -17.79 -15.13 -6.35
N SER A 620 -18.20 -14.18 -5.52
CA SER A 620 -17.99 -14.25 -4.06
C SER A 620 -18.72 -15.43 -3.40
N LEU A 621 -19.95 -15.73 -3.84
CA LEU A 621 -20.71 -16.86 -3.32
C LEU A 621 -20.18 -18.23 -3.79
N ALA A 622 -19.62 -18.28 -5.01
CA ALA A 622 -19.12 -19.51 -5.63
C ALA A 622 -17.71 -19.93 -5.18
N ALA A 623 -16.90 -18.97 -4.70
CA ALA A 623 -15.60 -19.22 -4.10
C ALA A 623 -15.70 -20.17 -2.92
#